data_AF-A0A7X8JCG2-F1
#
_entry.id   AF-A0A7X8JCG2-F1
#
_cell.length_a   1.000
_cell.length_b   1.000
_cell.length_c   1.000
_cell.angle_alpha   90.00
_cell.angle_beta   90.00
_cell.angle_gamma   90.00
#
_symmetry.space_group_name_H-M   'P 1'
#
loop_
_entity.id
_entity.type
_entity.pdbx_description
1 polymer ?
#
loop_
_entity_poly.entity_id
_entity_poly.type
_entity_poly.pdbx_seq_one_letter_code
_entity_poly.pdbx_strand_id
1 'polypeptide(L)'
;MPSLLIETGYLSNRYEEIQLNQPNYQKQIAYRIYLGIKSYYEKYPAQKLKSRQESYARTNSLKGKRSVVVKKGDSLSLIAKKNGVSVSSLRQLNSLKSDSLRVGQVIYLP
;
A
#
# COMPACT_ATOMS: atom_id res chain seq x y z
N MET A 1 -3.05 9.64 -7.22
CA MET A 1 -1.68 9.40 -7.76
C MET A 1 -1.22 10.74 -8.33
N PRO A 2 -0.04 11.27 -7.97
CA PRO A 2 0.44 12.52 -8.56
C PRO A 2 0.87 12.29 -10.01
N SER A 3 0.58 13.24 -10.89
CA SER A 3 1.05 13.29 -12.28
C SER A 3 1.76 14.61 -12.53
N LEU A 4 2.77 14.59 -13.40
CA LEU A 4 3.56 15.76 -13.77
C LEU A 4 3.98 15.65 -15.23
N LEU A 5 3.83 16.73 -15.98
CA LEU A 5 4.40 16.90 -17.32
C LEU A 5 5.69 17.71 -17.18
N ILE A 6 6.78 17.21 -17.77
CA ILE A 6 8.10 17.84 -17.70
C ILE A 6 8.55 18.17 -19.12
N GLU A 7 8.85 19.44 -19.36
CA GLU A 7 9.51 19.90 -20.57
C GLU A 7 11.03 19.79 -20.39
N THR A 8 11.70 19.04 -21.26
CA THR A 8 13.13 18.72 -21.14
C THR A 8 14.02 19.47 -22.14
N GLY A 9 13.42 20.16 -23.10
CA GLY A 9 14.09 20.96 -24.13
C GLY A 9 13.21 21.16 -25.36
N TYR A 10 13.66 22.03 -26.27
CA TYR A 10 12.96 22.43 -27.48
C TYR A 10 13.60 21.82 -28.74
N LEU A 11 12.85 21.01 -29.50
CA LEU A 11 13.31 20.47 -30.79
C LEU A 11 13.46 21.55 -31.88
N SER A 12 12.80 22.70 -31.71
CA SER A 12 12.99 23.85 -32.61
C SER A 12 14.34 24.54 -32.43
N ASN A 13 15.03 24.29 -31.31
CA ASN A 13 16.37 24.82 -31.06
C ASN A 13 17.40 23.75 -31.41
N ARG A 14 18.15 23.98 -32.50
CA ARG A 14 19.18 23.06 -33.00
C ARG A 14 20.21 22.65 -31.93
N TYR A 15 20.58 23.57 -31.02
CA TYR A 15 21.54 23.26 -29.96
C TYR A 15 20.96 22.26 -28.94
N GLU A 16 19.71 22.45 -28.53
CA GLU A 16 19.03 21.56 -27.58
C GLU A 16 18.65 20.22 -28.22
N GLU A 17 18.21 20.23 -29.48
CA GLU A 17 17.93 19.01 -30.24
C GLU A 17 19.18 18.10 -30.32
N ILE A 18 20.34 18.68 -30.61
CA ILE A 18 21.61 17.93 -30.63
C ILE A 18 21.91 17.36 -29.25
N GLN A 19 21.73 18.15 -28.18
CA GLN A 19 21.94 17.67 -26.82
C GLN A 19 20.96 16.54 -26.46
N LEU A 20 19.68 16.66 -26.83
CA LEU A 20 18.67 15.64 -26.59
C LEU A 20 18.97 14.31 -27.30
N ASN A 21 19.75 14.33 -28.38
CA ASN A 21 20.24 13.11 -29.05
C ASN A 21 21.51 12.52 -28.43
N GLN A 22 22.14 13.19 -27.46
CA GLN A 22 23.34 12.68 -26.80
C GLN A 22 23.00 11.81 -25.58
N PRO A 23 23.46 10.55 -25.52
CA PRO A 23 23.15 9.64 -24.41
C PRO A 23 23.55 10.17 -23.02
N ASN A 24 24.65 10.94 -22.94
CA ASN A 24 25.10 11.52 -21.68
C ASN A 24 24.15 12.60 -21.17
N TYR A 25 23.63 13.44 -22.06
CA TYR A 25 22.67 14.49 -21.72
C TYR A 25 21.32 13.89 -21.32
N GLN A 26 20.85 12.87 -22.04
CA GLN A 26 19.66 12.10 -21.66
C GLN A 26 19.80 11.48 -20.26
N LYS A 27 20.97 10.92 -19.93
CA LYS A 27 21.25 10.39 -18.58
C LYS A 27 21.22 11.49 -17.51
N GLN A 28 21.74 12.69 -17.80
CA GLN A 28 21.66 13.81 -16.86
C GLN A 28 20.21 14.23 -16.61
N ILE A 29 19.39 14.35 -17.65
CA ILE A 29 17.95 14.63 -17.52
C ILE A 29 17.27 13.55 -16.67
N ALA A 30 17.47 12.27 -17.01
CA ALA A 30 16.89 11.15 -16.28
C ALA A 30 17.29 11.15 -14.80
N TYR A 31 18.57 11.43 -14.50
CA TYR A 31 19.07 11.52 -13.14
C TYR A 31 18.40 12.65 -12.35
N ARG A 32 18.21 13.83 -12.98
CA ARG A 32 17.53 14.96 -12.33
C ARG A 32 16.05 14.69 -12.06
N ILE A 33 15.35 14.04 -13.01
CA ILE A 33 13.96 13.61 -12.82
C ILE A 33 13.89 12.60 -11.67
N TYR A 34 14.78 11.60 -11.66
CA TYR A 34 14.88 10.62 -10.58
C TYR A 34 15.09 11.27 -9.21
N LEU A 35 16.05 12.20 -9.10
CA LEU A 35 16.32 12.91 -7.85
C LEU A 35 15.10 13.71 -7.37
N GLY A 36 14.41 14.41 -8.27
CA GLY A 36 13.19 15.16 -7.93
C GLY A 36 12.08 14.25 -7.40
N ILE A 37 11.84 13.12 -8.08
CA ILE A 37 10.87 12.12 -7.66
C ILE A 37 11.27 11.52 -6.30
N LYS A 38 12.53 11.11 -6.14
CA LYS A 38 13.07 10.58 -4.88
C LYS A 38 12.86 11.57 -3.74
N SER A 39 13.25 12.83 -3.93
CA SER A 39 13.08 13.90 -2.95
C SER A 39 11.61 14.12 -2.59
N TYR A 40 10.69 14.10 -3.56
CA TYR A 40 9.26 14.19 -3.30
C TYR A 40 8.77 13.03 -2.42
N TYR A 41 9.17 11.80 -2.72
CA TYR A 41 8.80 10.63 -1.91
C TYR A 41 9.44 10.62 -0.52
N GLU A 42 10.65 11.18 -0.36
CA GLU A 42 11.31 11.33 0.95
C GLU A 42 10.66 12.43 1.79
N LYS A 43 10.27 13.55 1.17
CA LYS A 43 9.62 14.69 1.83
C LYS A 43 8.17 14.41 2.18
N TYR A 44 7.48 13.63 1.35
CA TYR A 44 6.14 13.15 1.60
C TYR A 44 6.18 11.61 1.68
N PRO A 45 6.79 11.04 2.73
CA PRO A 45 6.88 9.59 2.91
C PRO A 45 5.46 9.08 3.07
N ALA A 46 4.89 8.64 1.95
CA ALA A 46 3.45 8.52 1.80
C ALA A 46 2.86 7.67 2.92
N GLN A 47 1.64 8.02 3.33
CA GLN A 47 0.71 7.25 4.18
C GLN A 47 0.50 5.77 3.76
N LYS A 48 1.20 5.30 2.71
CA LYS A 48 1.17 3.97 2.10
C LYS A 48 2.39 3.08 2.41
N LEU A 49 3.52 3.65 2.88
CA LEU A 49 4.67 2.83 3.33
C LEU A 49 4.43 2.23 4.72
N LYS A 50 3.75 2.98 5.61
CA LYS A 50 3.25 2.46 6.89
C LYS A 50 2.31 1.27 6.67
N SER A 51 1.34 1.38 5.75
CA SER A 51 0.41 0.27 5.48
C SER A 51 1.11 -0.97 4.92
N ARG A 52 2.18 -0.82 4.09
CA ARG A 52 2.88 -1.99 3.53
C ARG A 52 3.79 -2.66 4.56
N GLN A 53 4.54 -1.90 5.35
CA GLN A 53 5.36 -2.45 6.44
C GLN A 53 4.50 -3.08 7.54
N GLU A 54 3.41 -2.41 7.94
CA GLU A 54 2.42 -2.97 8.86
C GLU A 54 1.77 -4.22 8.29
N SER A 55 1.43 -4.25 7.00
CA SER A 55 0.85 -5.45 6.38
C SER A 55 1.83 -6.63 6.40
N TYR A 56 3.12 -6.41 6.13
CA TYR A 56 4.13 -7.47 6.17
C TYR A 56 4.40 -7.97 7.60
N ALA A 57 4.45 -7.05 8.58
CA ALA A 57 4.55 -7.41 9.99
C ALA A 57 3.30 -8.15 10.49
N ARG A 58 2.11 -7.73 10.07
CA ARG A 58 0.84 -8.42 10.36
C ARG A 58 0.79 -9.80 9.72
N THR A 59 1.20 -9.96 8.45
CA THR A 59 1.20 -11.28 7.81
C THR A 59 2.15 -12.26 8.50
N ASN A 60 3.30 -11.79 8.98
CA ASN A 60 4.19 -12.64 9.79
C ASN A 60 3.61 -12.95 11.17
N SER A 61 2.96 -12.00 11.84
CA SER A 61 2.30 -12.21 13.14
C SER A 61 1.07 -13.13 13.06
N LEU A 62 0.37 -13.14 11.91
CA LEU A 62 -0.79 -13.99 11.66
C LEU A 62 -0.42 -15.37 11.09
N LYS A 63 0.85 -15.59 10.71
CA LYS A 63 1.34 -16.88 10.21
C LYS A 63 1.29 -17.90 11.35
N GLY A 64 0.35 -18.85 11.25
CA GLY A 64 0.11 -19.88 12.27
C GLY A 64 -1.10 -19.62 13.17
N LYS A 65 -1.80 -18.49 13.03
CA LYS A 65 -3.07 -18.26 13.73
C LYS A 65 -4.22 -19.02 13.06
N ARG A 66 -5.14 -19.52 13.87
CA ARG A 66 -6.38 -20.15 13.40
C ARG A 66 -7.26 -19.08 12.74
N SER A 67 -7.94 -19.43 11.67
CA SER A 67 -8.85 -18.51 10.97
C SER A 67 -10.14 -19.21 10.54
N VAL A 68 -11.20 -18.42 10.35
CA VAL A 68 -12.52 -18.85 9.91
C VAL A 68 -12.96 -17.98 8.74
N VAL A 69 -13.48 -18.59 7.68
CA VAL A 69 -14.10 -17.89 6.57
C VAL A 69 -15.59 -17.66 6.88
N VAL A 70 -16.01 -16.41 6.87
CA VAL A 70 -17.39 -15.99 7.15
C VAL A 70 -18.33 -16.57 6.09
N LYS A 71 -19.37 -17.26 6.54
CA LYS A 71 -20.44 -17.81 5.70
C LYS A 71 -21.72 -16.96 5.82
N LYS A 72 -22.67 -17.19 4.91
CA LYS A 72 -23.98 -16.53 4.96
C LYS A 72 -24.66 -16.85 6.31
N GLY A 73 -25.02 -15.82 7.07
CA GLY A 73 -25.65 -15.95 8.38
C GLY A 73 -24.67 -15.89 9.57
N ASP A 74 -23.36 -15.87 9.33
CA ASP A 74 -22.39 -15.66 10.40
C ASP A 74 -22.39 -14.19 10.86
N SER A 75 -22.23 -13.99 12.16
CA SER A 75 -21.99 -12.69 12.77
C SER A 75 -20.76 -12.75 13.68
N LEU A 76 -20.15 -11.59 13.96
CA LEU A 76 -18.95 -11.54 14.81
C LEU A 76 -19.22 -12.16 16.18
N SER A 77 -20.40 -11.90 16.76
CA SER A 77 -20.83 -12.48 18.05
C SER A 77 -21.01 -14.00 18.01
N LEU A 78 -21.54 -14.55 16.91
CA LEU A 78 -21.68 -15.99 16.75
C LEU A 78 -20.33 -16.69 16.60
N ILE A 79 -19.42 -16.11 15.81
CA ILE A 79 -18.05 -16.62 15.65
C ILE A 79 -17.31 -16.57 16.99
N ALA A 80 -17.45 -15.47 17.73
CA ALA A 80 -16.86 -15.28 19.06
C ALA A 80 -17.32 -16.38 20.02
N LYS A 81 -18.65 -16.55 20.16
CA LYS A 81 -19.27 -17.55 21.04
C LYS A 81 -18.86 -18.97 20.67
N LYS A 82 -18.87 -19.31 19.38
CA LYS A 82 -18.51 -20.66 18.89
C LYS A 82 -17.06 -21.02 19.18
N ASN A 83 -16.17 -20.04 19.20
CA ASN A 83 -14.73 -20.25 19.43
C ASN A 83 -14.29 -19.88 20.86
N GLY A 84 -15.22 -19.53 21.75
CA GLY A 84 -14.91 -19.20 23.15
C GLY A 84 -14.05 -17.94 23.32
N VAL A 85 -14.14 -16.98 22.40
CA VAL A 85 -13.37 -15.72 22.44
C VAL A 85 -14.27 -14.51 22.58
N SER A 86 -13.73 -13.39 23.05
CA SER A 86 -14.51 -12.15 23.16
C SER A 86 -14.64 -11.45 21.80
N VAL A 87 -15.78 -10.79 21.60
CA VAL A 87 -16.04 -9.97 20.39
C VAL A 87 -15.03 -8.82 20.29
N SER A 88 -14.67 -8.21 21.42
CA SER A 88 -13.68 -7.13 21.47
C SER A 88 -12.31 -7.59 20.99
N SER A 89 -11.83 -8.76 21.44
CA SER A 89 -10.55 -9.32 21.01
C SER A 89 -10.56 -9.67 19.52
N LEU A 90 -11.65 -10.24 19.00
CA LEU A 90 -11.77 -10.51 17.57
C LEU A 90 -11.78 -9.24 16.73
N ARG A 91 -12.52 -8.22 17.18
CA ARG A 91 -12.59 -6.92 16.52
C ARG A 91 -11.22 -6.25 16.44
N GLN A 92 -10.49 -6.26 17.55
CA GLN A 92 -9.15 -5.67 17.63
C GLN A 92 -8.15 -6.42 16.74
N LEU A 93 -8.10 -7.76 16.84
CA LEU A 93 -7.19 -8.59 16.06
C LEU A 93 -7.41 -8.42 14.55
N ASN A 94 -8.67 -8.33 14.12
CA ASN A 94 -9.04 -8.22 12.71
C ASN A 94 -9.17 -6.77 12.24
N SER A 95 -8.82 -5.78 13.08
CA SER A 95 -8.94 -4.34 12.78
C SER A 95 -10.32 -3.93 12.26
N LEU A 96 -11.37 -4.57 12.78
CA LEU A 96 -12.74 -4.32 12.35
C LEU A 96 -13.27 -3.03 13.00
N LYS A 97 -13.85 -2.14 12.19
CA LYS A 97 -14.47 -0.90 12.67
C LYS A 97 -15.91 -1.11 13.14
N SER A 98 -16.53 -2.22 12.75
CA SER A 98 -17.91 -2.57 13.03
C SER A 98 -18.07 -4.08 13.10
N ASP A 99 -19.17 -4.54 13.66
CA ASP A 99 -19.48 -5.97 13.77
C ASP A 99 -20.09 -6.55 12.48
N SER A 100 -20.29 -5.72 11.45
CA SER A 100 -20.73 -6.15 10.12
C SER A 100 -19.64 -6.95 9.41
N LEU A 101 -19.97 -8.18 9.02
CA LEU A 101 -19.08 -9.09 8.30
C LEU A 101 -19.57 -9.32 6.87
N ARG A 102 -18.62 -9.51 5.94
CA ARG A 102 -18.93 -9.88 4.54
C ARG A 102 -18.75 -11.38 4.35
N VAL A 103 -19.63 -12.01 3.60
CA VAL A 103 -19.47 -13.42 3.22
C VAL A 103 -18.15 -13.58 2.45
N GLY A 104 -17.37 -14.61 2.79
CA GLY A 104 -16.03 -14.86 2.25
C GLY A 104 -14.90 -14.11 2.97
N GLN A 105 -15.21 -13.23 3.92
CA GLN A 105 -14.19 -12.55 4.73
C GLN A 105 -13.48 -13.54 5.66
N VAL A 106 -12.16 -13.45 5.78
CA VAL A 106 -11.37 -14.25 6.72
C VAL A 106 -11.30 -13.52 8.06
N ILE A 107 -11.62 -14.23 9.14
CA ILE A 107 -11.53 -13.78 10.52
C ILE A 107 -10.48 -14.61 11.23
N TYR A 108 -9.40 -13.96 11.68
CA TYR A 108 -8.38 -14.56 12.51
C TYR A 108 -8.85 -14.65 13.96
N LEU A 109 -8.54 -15.77 14.60
CA LEU A 109 -8.81 -16.04 16.01
C LEU A 109 -7.53 -15.74 16.82
N PRO A 110 -7.66 -15.24 18.07
CA PRO A 110 -6.54 -15.02 18.99
C PRO A 110 -5.55 -16.17 19.10
#